data_AF-A0A2J8TWH3-F1
#
_entry.id   AF-A0A2J8TWH3-F1
#
_cell.length_a   1.000
_cell.length_b   1.000
_cell.length_c   1.000
_cell.angle_alpha   90.00
_cell.angle_beta   90.00
_cell.angle_gamma   90.00
#
_symmetry.space_group_name_H-M   'P 1'
#
loop_
_entity.id
_entity.type
_entity.pdbx_description
1 polymer ?
#
loop_
_entity_poly.entity_id
_entity_poly.type
_entity_poly.pdbx_seq_one_letter_code
_entity_poly.pdbx_strand_id
1 'polypeptide(L)'
;MDFGGHGLSSHYSPGVPYNLQTFVSEIRRVVAALKWNRFSILGHSFGGVVGATFSCTFPEMVDKLTLLDTLLFPLESNEMENLLTYKRRAIEHMLQIEAS
;
A
#
# COMPACT_ATOMS: atom_id res chain seq x y z
N MET A 1 -6.16 5.72 9.27
CA MET A 1 -5.76 4.39 9.76
C MET A 1 -4.41 4.55 10.44
N ASP A 2 -4.18 3.83 11.51
CA ASP A 2 -2.83 3.70 12.10
C ASP A 2 -2.16 2.49 11.46
N PHE A 3 -0.94 2.63 10.95
CA PHE A 3 -0.18 1.50 10.40
C PHE A 3 0.32 0.58 11.52
N GLY A 4 0.59 -0.68 11.20
CA GLY A 4 1.22 -1.62 12.13
C GLY A 4 2.47 -1.01 12.79
N GLY A 5 2.56 -1.15 14.11
CA GLY A 5 3.64 -0.53 14.92
C GLY A 5 3.47 0.95 15.26
N HIS A 6 2.31 1.57 14.96
CA HIS A 6 2.02 2.97 15.28
C HIS A 6 0.65 3.11 15.96
N GLY A 7 0.51 4.17 16.75
CA GLY A 7 -0.78 4.57 17.33
C GLY A 7 -1.42 3.44 18.14
N LEU A 8 -2.67 3.10 17.81
CA LEU A 8 -3.41 2.01 18.44
C LEU A 8 -3.36 0.68 17.66
N SER A 9 -2.68 0.66 16.50
CA SER A 9 -2.50 -0.57 15.74
C SER A 9 -1.47 -1.49 16.39
N SER A 10 -1.72 -2.79 16.33
CA SER A 10 -0.81 -3.80 16.84
C SER A 10 0.58 -3.68 16.20
N HIS A 11 1.60 -4.03 16.96
CA HIS A 11 2.94 -4.19 16.41
C HIS A 11 2.99 -5.46 15.54
N TYR A 12 3.85 -5.44 14.52
CA TYR A 12 4.07 -6.62 13.71
C TYR A 12 4.71 -7.75 14.52
N SER A 13 4.32 -9.00 14.20
CA SER A 13 4.97 -10.18 14.75
C SER A 13 6.46 -10.24 14.37
N PRO A 14 7.32 -10.85 15.21
CA PRO A 14 8.73 -11.04 14.85
C PRO A 14 8.90 -11.73 13.50
N GLY A 15 9.80 -11.20 12.67
CA GLY A 15 10.09 -11.73 11.33
C GLY A 15 9.26 -11.11 10.20
N VAL A 16 8.21 -10.35 10.49
CA VAL A 16 7.47 -9.60 9.46
C VAL A 16 8.31 -8.39 9.01
N PRO A 17 8.56 -8.24 7.70
CA PRO A 17 9.33 -7.10 7.20
C PRO A 17 8.64 -5.75 7.46
N TYR A 18 9.40 -4.78 7.97
CA TYR A 18 8.93 -3.41 8.16
C TYR A 18 9.33 -2.53 6.97
N ASN A 19 8.67 -2.73 5.83
CA ASN A 19 9.00 -2.06 4.58
C ASN A 19 7.75 -1.51 3.87
N LEU A 20 7.98 -0.73 2.80
CA LEU A 20 6.92 -0.06 2.04
C LEU A 20 5.83 -1.03 1.55
N GLN A 21 6.21 -2.21 1.06
CA GLN A 21 5.28 -3.21 0.54
C GLN A 21 4.35 -3.72 1.64
N THR A 22 4.86 -3.93 2.85
CA THR A 22 4.03 -4.29 4.02
C THR A 22 2.97 -3.22 4.27
N PHE A 23 3.32 -1.94 4.32
CA PHE A 23 2.34 -0.86 4.50
C PHE A 23 1.31 -0.75 3.36
N VAL A 24 1.72 -0.96 2.11
CA VAL A 24 0.80 -1.00 0.97
C VAL A 24 -0.19 -2.16 1.11
N SER A 25 0.28 -3.33 1.55
CA SER A 25 -0.58 -4.48 1.80
C SER A 25 -1.56 -4.25 2.96
N GLU A 26 -1.21 -3.43 3.96
CA GLU A 26 -2.16 -3.04 5.03
C GLU A 26 -3.34 -2.24 4.49
N ILE A 27 -3.11 -1.28 3.59
CA ILE A 27 -4.21 -0.59 2.89
C ILE A 27 -5.10 -1.62 2.18
N ARG A 28 -4.49 -2.66 1.57
CA ARG A 28 -5.26 -3.71 0.90
C ARG A 28 -6.13 -4.53 1.85
N ARG A 29 -5.60 -4.91 3.01
CA ARG A 29 -6.36 -5.62 4.06
C ARG A 29 -7.50 -4.77 4.61
N VAL A 30 -7.24 -3.50 4.95
CA VAL A 30 -8.26 -2.59 5.49
C VAL A 30 -9.40 -2.40 4.49
N VAL A 31 -9.09 -2.13 3.23
CA VAL A 31 -10.09 -1.91 2.18
C VAL A 31 -10.92 -3.16 1.92
N ALA A 32 -10.30 -4.35 1.93
CA ALA A 32 -11.00 -5.63 1.81
C ALA A 32 -11.95 -5.86 3.01
N ALA A 33 -11.48 -5.62 4.24
CA ALA A 33 -12.29 -5.76 5.45
C ALA A 33 -13.49 -4.79 5.48
N LEU A 34 -13.29 -3.56 4.98
CA LEU A 34 -14.35 -2.55 4.85
C LEU A 34 -15.25 -2.77 3.62
N LYS A 35 -14.92 -3.74 2.75
CA LYS A 35 -15.65 -4.06 1.51
C LYS A 35 -15.77 -2.86 0.56
N TRP A 36 -14.72 -2.05 0.48
CA TRP A 36 -14.68 -0.92 -0.43
C TRP A 36 -14.13 -1.36 -1.80
N ASN A 37 -14.94 -1.18 -2.84
CA ASN A 37 -14.54 -1.47 -4.22
C ASN A 37 -13.64 -0.37 -4.79
N ARG A 38 -13.93 0.89 -4.44
CA ARG A 38 -13.20 2.07 -4.89
C ARG A 38 -13.26 3.14 -3.81
N PHE A 39 -12.18 3.89 -3.60
CA PHE A 39 -12.05 4.86 -2.52
C PHE A 39 -11.01 5.94 -2.83
N SER A 40 -11.00 7.03 -2.05
CA SER A 40 -9.97 8.09 -2.14
C SER A 40 -8.91 7.94 -1.05
N ILE A 41 -7.68 8.33 -1.35
CA ILE A 41 -6.55 8.31 -0.43
C ILE A 41 -6.09 9.74 -0.14
N LEU A 42 -6.03 10.09 1.14
CA LEU A 42 -5.31 11.27 1.62
C LEU A 42 -4.08 10.77 2.38
N GLY A 43 -2.89 11.12 1.90
CA GLY A 43 -1.63 10.69 2.50
C GLY A 43 -0.74 11.89 2.86
N HIS A 44 -0.16 11.85 4.05
CA HIS A 44 0.81 12.83 4.53
C HIS A 44 2.19 12.19 4.68
N SER A 45 3.25 12.89 4.24
CA SER A 45 4.65 12.44 4.37
C SER A 45 4.82 10.97 3.92
N PHE A 46 5.30 10.08 4.79
CA PHE A 46 5.42 8.66 4.50
C PHE A 46 4.09 8.00 4.07
N GLY A 47 2.97 8.37 4.70
CA GLY A 47 1.65 7.87 4.32
C GLY A 47 1.25 8.27 2.89
N GLY A 48 1.75 9.40 2.38
CA GLY A 48 1.61 9.76 0.97
C GLY A 48 2.43 8.89 0.04
N VAL A 49 3.65 8.49 0.43
CA VAL A 49 4.47 7.54 -0.34
C VAL A 49 3.80 6.18 -0.44
N VAL A 50 3.25 5.69 0.69
CA VAL A 50 2.47 4.44 0.72
C VAL A 50 1.22 4.56 -0.15
N GLY A 51 0.46 5.64 -0.01
CA GLY A 51 -0.75 5.91 -0.79
C GLY A 51 -0.51 6.04 -2.29
N ALA A 52 0.58 6.70 -2.71
CA ALA A 52 1.00 6.80 -4.10
C ALA A 52 1.40 5.44 -4.66
N THR A 53 2.22 4.67 -3.93
CA THR A 53 2.63 3.32 -4.34
C THR A 53 1.43 2.40 -4.50
N PHE A 54 0.49 2.48 -3.56
CA PHE A 54 -0.77 1.76 -3.62
C PHE A 54 -1.56 2.14 -4.88
N SER A 55 -1.70 3.44 -5.17
CA SER A 55 -2.47 3.96 -6.31
C SER A 55 -1.88 3.51 -7.64
N CYS A 56 -0.55 3.42 -7.75
CA CYS A 56 0.11 2.87 -8.93
C CYS A 56 -0.07 1.35 -9.08
N THR A 57 -0.21 0.62 -7.96
CA THR A 57 -0.29 -0.85 -7.94
C THR A 57 -1.73 -1.36 -8.17
N PHE A 58 -2.72 -0.64 -7.64
CA PHE A 58 -4.16 -0.96 -7.70
C PHE A 58 -4.97 0.25 -8.20
N PRO A 59 -4.66 0.79 -9.40
CA PRO A 59 -5.29 2.02 -9.89
C PRO A 59 -6.81 1.91 -10.02
N GLU A 60 -7.34 0.71 -10.27
CA GLU A 60 -8.77 0.45 -10.37
C GLU A 60 -9.56 0.69 -9.07
N MET A 61 -8.87 0.69 -7.93
CA MET A 61 -9.45 0.87 -6.61
C MET A 61 -9.39 2.31 -6.10
N VAL A 62 -8.71 3.22 -6.82
CA VAL A 62 -8.48 4.60 -6.35
C VAL A 62 -9.28 5.61 -7.18
N ASP A 63 -10.11 6.39 -6.49
CA ASP A 63 -10.83 7.54 -7.08
C ASP A 63 -9.93 8.76 -7.20
N LYS A 64 -9.29 9.13 -6.09
CA LYS A 64 -8.47 10.32 -5.96
C LYS A 64 -7.32 10.07 -4.99
N LEU A 65 -6.17 10.67 -5.26
CA LEU A 65 -5.03 10.72 -4.37
C LEU A 65 -4.73 12.18 -4.03
N THR A 66 -4.73 12.52 -2.75
CA THR A 66 -4.33 13.83 -2.23
C THR A 66 -3.09 13.65 -1.37
N LEU A 67 -2.03 14.40 -1.68
CA LEU A 67 -0.73 14.30 -1.04
C LEU A 67 -0.43 15.57 -0.25
N LEU A 68 -0.04 15.41 1.01
CA LEU A 68 0.38 16.50 1.89
C LEU A 68 1.86 16.29 2.22
N ASP A 69 2.72 17.23 1.84
CA ASP A 69 4.17 17.21 2.09
C ASP A 69 4.83 15.85 1.82
N THR A 70 4.47 15.25 0.68
CA THR A 70 4.99 13.96 0.24
C THR A 70 6.00 14.16 -0.89
N LEU A 71 7.21 13.66 -0.69
CA LEU A 71 8.24 13.64 -1.72
C LEU A 71 8.21 12.30 -2.44
N LEU A 72 7.88 12.32 -3.73
CA LEU A 72 7.92 11.15 -4.60
C LEU A 72 9.23 11.16 -5.39
N PHE A 73 9.98 10.07 -5.32
CA PHE A 73 11.16 9.90 -6.16
C PHE A 73 10.73 9.33 -7.52
N PRO A 74 10.98 10.03 -8.63
CA PRO A 74 10.76 9.46 -9.95
C PRO A 74 11.74 8.31 -10.15
N LEU A 75 11.21 7.11 -10.34
CA LEU A 75 11.95 5.95 -10.81
C LEU A 75 11.79 5.91 -12.33
N GLU A 76 12.88 5.68 -13.07
CA GLU A 76 12.87 5.71 -14.53
C GLU A 76 11.80 4.81 -15.15
N SER A 77 11.17 5.29 -16.22
CA SER A 77 9.92 4.77 -16.78
C SER A 77 10.01 3.35 -17.35
N ASN A 78 11.19 2.92 -17.78
CA ASN A 78 11.31 1.78 -18.68
C ASN A 78 11.19 0.43 -17.96
N GLU A 79 11.46 0.39 -16.65
CA GLU A 79 11.32 -0.82 -15.81
C GLU A 79 10.08 -0.80 -14.91
N MET A 80 9.34 0.31 -14.93
CA MET A 80 8.28 0.59 -13.96
C MET A 80 7.09 -0.38 -14.10
N GLU A 81 6.64 -0.67 -15.31
CA GLU A 81 5.46 -1.50 -15.53
C GLU A 81 5.68 -2.95 -15.05
N ASN A 82 6.87 -3.50 -15.33
CA ASN A 82 7.28 -4.80 -14.83
C ASN A 82 7.40 -4.81 -13.30
N LEU A 83 7.97 -3.75 -12.71
CA LEU A 83 8.11 -3.61 -11.27
C LEU A 83 6.76 -3.51 -10.57
N LEU A 84 5.82 -2.73 -11.09
CA LEU A 84 4.47 -2.59 -10.53
C LEU A 84 3.70 -3.92 -10.62
N THR A 85 3.80 -4.61 -11.76
CA THR A 85 3.21 -5.94 -11.94
C THR A 85 3.77 -6.94 -10.93
N TYR A 86 5.09 -6.94 -10.73
CA TYR A 86 5.75 -7.79 -9.74
C TYR A 86 5.30 -7.44 -8.30
N LYS A 87 5.28 -6.15 -7.94
CA LYS A 87 4.82 -5.68 -6.63
C LYS A 87 3.37 -6.10 -6.36
N ARG A 88 2.48 -5.96 -7.35
CA ARG A 88 1.08 -6.39 -7.24
C ARG A 88 0.99 -7.88 -6.95
N ARG A 89 1.64 -8.72 -7.76
CA ARG A 89 1.65 -10.18 -7.58
C ARG A 89 2.19 -10.58 -6.21
N ALA A 90 3.26 -9.94 -5.74
CA ALA A 90 3.83 -10.23 -4.43
C ALA A 90 2.84 -9.92 -3.29
N ILE A 91 2.13 -8.78 -3.37
CA ILE A 91 1.11 -8.39 -2.39
C ILE A 91 -0.07 -9.37 -2.43
N GLU A 92 -0.61 -9.65 -3.63
CA GLU A 92 -1.75 -10.57 -3.78
C GLU A 92 -1.42 -11.99 -3.30
N HIS A 93 -0.23 -12.50 -3.62
CA HIS A 93 0.25 -13.81 -3.17
C HIS A 93 0.38 -13.89 -1.65
N MET A 94 0.95 -12.85 -1.01
CA MET A 94 1.02 -12.78 0.46
C MET A 94 -0.38 -12.84 1.09
N LEU A 95 -1.33 -12.08 0.56
CA LEU A 95 -2.70 -12.05 1.07
C LEU A 95 -3.43 -13.38 0.87
N GLN A 96 -3.13 -14.09 -0.22
CA GLN A 96 -3.66 -15.42 -0.47
C GLN A 96 -3.14 -16.45 0.54
N ILE A 97 -1.84 -16.39 0.88
CA ILE A 97 -1.23 -17.26 1.91
C ILE A 97 -1.82 -16.98 3.29
N GLU A 98 -2.10 -15.73 3.62
CA GLU A 98 -2.71 -15.39 4.92
C GLU A 98 -4.17 -15.83 5.06
N ALA A 99 -4.86 -16.02 3.93
CA ALA A 99 -6.25 -16.44 3.89
C ALA A 99 -6.45 -17.96 3.88
N SER A 100 -5.39 -18.74 3.67
CA SER A 100 -5.41 -20.22 3.69
C SER A 100 -5.22 -20.79 5.09
#